data_AF-A0A327WEP8-F1
#
_entry.id   AF-A0A327WEP8-F1
#
_cell.length_a   1.000
_cell.length_b   1.000
_cell.length_c   1.000
_cell.angle_alpha   90.00
_cell.angle_beta   90.00
_cell.angle_gamma   90.00
#
_symmetry.space_group_name_H-M   'P 1'
#
loop_
_entity.id
_entity.type
_entity.pdbx_description
1 polymer ?
#
loop_
_entity_poly.entity_id
_entity_poly.type
_entity_poly.pdbx_seq_one_letter_code
_entity_poly.pdbx_strand_id
1 'polypeptide(L)' 'MAELGKVLLTGFTPDRARPLESVEAFVDFAGHHGELGFTELVVHWPIPETPFAAGLKTFERIATEALAQLG' A
#
# COMPACT_ATOMS: atom_id res chain seq x y z
N MET A 1 18.99 3.79 20.58
CA MET A 1 17.66 4.38 20.79
C MET A 1 16.83 4.00 19.58
N ALA A 2 15.59 3.54 19.74
CA ALA A 2 14.72 3.26 18.60
C ALA A 2 14.27 4.60 17.99
N GLU A 3 14.39 4.75 16.67
CA GLU A 3 13.84 5.90 15.95
C GLU A 3 12.30 5.82 15.91
N LEU A 4 11.62 6.95 15.86
CA LEU A 4 10.16 6.99 15.72
C LEU A 4 9.77 6.51 14.31
N GLY A 5 8.99 5.42 14.24
CA GLY A 5 8.47 4.93 12.97
C GLY A 5 7.59 5.95 12.25
N LYS A 6 7.70 6.00 10.93
CA LYS A 6 6.83 6.84 10.08
C LYS A 6 5.78 5.95 9.42
N VAL A 7 4.53 6.17 9.77
CA VAL A 7 3.38 5.43 9.26
C VAL A 7 2.66 6.26 8.21
N LEU A 8 2.36 5.68 7.04
CA LEU A 8 1.53 6.31 6.02
C LEU A 8 0.14 5.66 5.96
N LEU A 9 -0.90 6.45 6.22
CA LEU A 9 -2.28 6.08 5.95
C LEU A 9 -2.64 6.41 4.49
N THR A 10 -2.87 5.38 3.68
CA THR A 10 -3.17 5.51 2.24
C THR A 10 -4.64 5.89 1.98
N GLY A 11 -5.01 6.19 0.74
CA GLY A 11 -6.40 6.51 0.36
C GLY A 11 -6.82 7.97 0.53
N PHE A 12 -6.03 8.78 1.24
CA PHE A 12 -6.27 10.23 1.43
C PHE A 12 -5.28 11.13 0.68
N THR A 13 -4.32 10.53 -0.01
CA THR A 13 -3.38 11.21 -0.92
C THR A 13 -3.93 11.21 -2.35
N PRO A 14 -3.37 12.00 -3.29
CA PRO A 14 -3.80 12.02 -4.69
C PRO A 14 -3.79 10.64 -5.37
N ASP A 15 -2.94 9.73 -4.91
CA ASP A 15 -2.84 8.36 -5.43
C ASP A 15 -4.07 7.49 -5.11
N ARG A 16 -4.83 7.81 -4.06
CA ARG A 16 -6.05 7.09 -3.65
C ARG A 16 -5.85 5.56 -3.65
N ALA A 17 -6.54 4.86 -4.56
CA ALA A 17 -6.51 3.41 -4.72
C ALA A 17 -5.46 2.90 -5.72
N ARG A 18 -4.66 3.79 -6.34
CA ARG A 18 -3.62 3.42 -7.32
C ARG A 18 -2.66 2.33 -6.81
N PRO A 19 -2.18 2.34 -5.55
CA PRO A 19 -1.32 1.28 -5.06
C PRO A 19 -1.99 -0.11 -5.04
N LEU A 20 -3.31 -0.18 -5.19
CA LEU A 20 -4.08 -1.42 -5.19
C LEU A 20 -4.57 -1.83 -6.59
N GLU A 21 -4.11 -1.17 -7.65
CA GLU A 21 -4.47 -1.51 -9.05
C GLU A 21 -3.75 -2.77 -9.54
N SER A 22 -2.54 -3.06 -9.05
CA SER A 22 -1.80 -4.31 -9.29
C SER A 22 -0.79 -4.59 -8.16
N VAL A 23 -0.17 -5.77 -8.17
CA VAL A 23 0.91 -6.11 -7.21
C VAL A 23 2.14 -5.24 -7.46
N GLU A 24 2.48 -5.00 -8.73
CA GLU A 24 3.61 -4.18 -9.15
C GLU A 24 3.41 -2.72 -8.75
N ALA A 25 2.20 -2.17 -8.93
CA ALA A 25 1.87 -0.82 -8.48
C ALA A 25 2.02 -0.66 -6.95
N PHE A 26 1.67 -1.71 -6.19
CA PHE A 26 1.90 -1.72 -4.75
C PHE A 26 3.40 -1.73 -4.41
N VAL A 27 4.18 -2.59 -5.07
CA VAL A 27 5.62 -2.72 -4.84
C VAL A 27 6.35 -1.42 -5.16
N ASP A 28 6.04 -0.79 -6.29
CA ASP A 28 6.60 0.51 -6.68
C ASP A 28 6.28 1.60 -5.64
N PHE A 29 5.01 1.66 -5.21
CA PHE A 29 4.57 2.60 -4.17
C PHE A 29 5.31 2.33 -2.86
N ALA A 30 5.38 1.08 -2.42
CA ALA A 30 5.99 0.72 -1.15
C ALA A 30 7.51 0.94 -1.14
N GLY A 31 8.19 0.62 -2.23
CA GLY A 31 9.62 0.89 -2.41
C GLY A 31 9.91 2.40 -2.31
N HIS A 32 9.17 3.22 -3.06
CA HIS A 32 9.37 4.67 -3.03
C HIS A 32 9.13 5.27 -1.63
N HIS A 33 8.10 4.81 -0.92
CA HIS A 33 7.85 5.30 0.44
C HIS A 33 8.88 4.79 1.45
N GLY A 34 9.41 3.58 1.24
CA GLY A 34 10.57 3.07 1.99
C GLY A 34 11.80 3.96 1.83
N GLU A 35 12.13 4.41 0.62
CA GLU A 35 13.22 5.35 0.35
C GLU A 35 13.04 6.71 1.06
N LEU A 36 11.79 7.13 1.29
CA LEU A 36 11.43 8.34 2.05
C LEU A 36 11.44 8.12 3.59
N GLY A 37 11.71 6.88 4.02
CA GLY A 37 11.82 6.49 5.42
C GLY A 37 10.49 6.13 6.10
N PHE A 38 9.44 5.83 5.33
CA PHE A 38 8.24 5.21 5.90
C PHE A 38 8.51 3.76 6.26
N THR A 39 8.06 3.36 7.45
CA THR A 39 8.25 2.02 8.01
C THR A 39 6.99 1.17 7.91
N GLU A 40 5.82 1.80 7.75
CA GLU A 40 4.53 1.13 7.70
C GLU A 40 3.60 1.81 6.70
N LEU A 41 2.87 0.99 5.94
CA LEU A 41 1.81 1.42 5.04
C LEU A 41 0.49 0.81 5.51
N VAL A 42 -0.49 1.68 5.76
CA VAL A 42 -1.84 1.26 6.14
C VAL A 42 -2.74 1.38 4.92
N VAL A 43 -3.23 0.24 4.44
CA VAL A 43 -4.16 0.14 3.31
C VAL A 43 -5.58 -0.12 3.78
N HIS A 44 -6.54 0.52 3.12
CA HIS A 44 -7.95 0.28 3.40
C HIS A 44 -8.40 -1.06 2.85
N TRP A 45 -9.25 -1.74 3.62
CA TRP A 45 -10.00 -2.88 3.12
C TRP A 45 -10.85 -2.45 1.91
N PRO A 46 -10.91 -3.24 0.83
CA PRO A 46 -11.74 -2.90 -0.32
C PRO A 46 -13.24 -2.87 0.05
N ILE A 47 -13.88 -1.72 -0.14
CA ILE A 47 -15.33 -1.55 0.07
C ILE A 47 -15.97 -1.08 -1.25
N PRO A 48 -16.77 -1.93 -1.93
CA PRO A 48 -17.45 -1.57 -3.17
C PRO A 48 -18.31 -0.30 -3.02
N GLU A 49 -18.40 0.47 -4.10
CA GLU A 49 -19.24 1.69 -4.17
C GLU A 49 -18.85 2.81 -3.19
N THR A 50 -17.62 2.77 -2.67
CA THR A 50 -17.05 3.82 -1.81
C THR A 50 -15.75 4.37 -2.40
N PRO A 51 -15.19 5.48 -1.86
CA PRO A 51 -13.86 5.94 -2.21
C PRO A 51 -12.72 4.93 -1.95
N PHE A 52 -12.98 3.86 -1.20
CA PHE A 52 -12.04 2.77 -0.90
C PHE A 52 -12.30 1.52 -1.74
N ALA A 53 -13.01 1.66 -2.88
CA ALA A 53 -13.19 0.56 -3.81
C ALA A 53 -11.83 0.17 -4.43
N ALA A 54 -11.51 -1.12 -4.38
CA ALA A 54 -10.36 -1.74 -5.03
C ALA A 54 -10.71 -3.20 -5.41
N GLY A 55 -9.90 -3.82 -6.27
CA GLY A 55 -10.11 -5.23 -6.62
C GLY A 55 -9.75 -6.15 -5.45
N LEU A 56 -10.72 -6.85 -4.86
CA LEU A 56 -10.48 -7.75 -3.71
C LEU A 56 -9.40 -8.80 -4.01
N LYS A 57 -9.42 -9.41 -5.20
CA LYS A 57 -8.40 -10.37 -5.61
C LYS A 57 -7.00 -9.75 -5.70
N THR A 58 -6.89 -8.51 -6.19
CA THR A 58 -5.61 -7.79 -6.23
C THR A 58 -5.13 -7.50 -4.81
N PHE A 59 -6.02 -7.05 -3.94
CA PHE A 59 -5.71 -6.81 -2.52
C PHE A 59 -5.19 -8.09 -1.82
N GLU A 60 -5.87 -9.22 -2.01
CA GLU A 60 -5.44 -10.51 -1.46
C GLU A 60 -4.05 -10.91 -1.98
N ARG A 61 -3.82 -10.75 -3.29
CA ARG A 61 -2.50 -11.01 -3.89
C ARG A 61 -1.42 -10.11 -3.34
N ILE A 62 -1.69 -8.82 -3.14
CA ILE A 62 -0.73 -7.90 -2.48
C ILE A 62 -0.36 -8.44 -1.10
N ALA A 63 -1.36 -8.83 -0.29
CA ALA A 63 -1.13 -9.33 1.06
C ALA A 63 -0.28 -10.61 1.11
N THR A 64 -0.31 -11.44 0.06
CA THR A 64 0.42 -12.72 0.03
C THR A 64 1.70 -12.70 -0.81
N GLU A 65 1.80 -11.84 -1.82
CA GLU A 65 2.86 -11.86 -2.84
C GLU A 65 3.82 -10.66 -2.74
N ALA A 66 3.37 -9.50 -2.26
CA ALA A 66 4.16 -8.26 -2.35
C ALA A 66 5.42 -8.28 -1.46
N LEU A 67 5.33 -8.86 -0.27
CA LEU A 67 6.46 -8.92 0.67
C LEU A 67 7.70 -9.61 0.08
N ALA A 68 7.52 -10.62 -0.78
CA ALA A 68 8.63 -11.33 -1.42
C ALA A 68 9.34 -10.49 -2.50
N GLN A 69 8.76 -9.37 -2.89
CA GLN A 69 9.26 -8.46 -3.94
C GLN A 69 9.80 -7.15 -3.37
N LEU A 70 9.59 -6.91 -2.08
CA LEU A 70 10.18 -5.79 -1.34
C LEU A 70 11.56 -6.24 -0.85
N GLY A 71 12.60 -5.53 -1.27
CA GLY A 71 14.00 -5.86 -1.03
C GLY A 71 14.42 -5.88 0.43
#